data_AF-A0A925VDC7-F1
#
_entry.id   AF-A0A925VDC7-F1
#
_cell.length_a   1.000
_cell.length_b   1.000
_cell.length_c   1.000
_cell.angle_alpha   90.00
_cell.angle_beta   90.00
_cell.angle_gamma   90.00
#
_symmetry.space_group_name_H-M   'P 1'
#
loop_
_entity.id
_entity.type
_entity.pdbx_description
1 polymer ?
#
loop_
_entity_poly.entity_id
_entity_poly.type
_entity_poly.pdbx_seq_one_letter_code
_entity_poly.pdbx_strand_id
1 'polypeptide(L)'
;MCEPCRQRQAKLVERETGCRVHGCTRTVTIDRESQLRAWAALGTDNVDVEAPLPKRMCEVCREFCRLHPDREVACGRPGCERSWTFKTGAQLQAFLAGRFEDPLRLCHHCVETGHQRVAEPVVAGAETMPCIVPLCDGIWHYAPSMSIGPADDGDLPLDRMCDRCRTERGAGARQQPVATPHDETTADASAADDIAEDHEAPLVDRSTNEHEDGPNPSDPSEPSEPSQNDPDASAIVGDDE
;
A
#
# COMPACT_ATOMS: atom_id res chain seq x y z
N MET A 1 8.15 15.56 -45.81
CA MET A 1 6.85 16.10 -45.34
C MET A 1 5.93 16.27 -46.54
N CYS A 2 4.74 15.65 -46.53
CA CYS A 2 3.78 15.73 -47.64
C CYS A 2 3.03 17.08 -47.64
N GLU A 3 2.29 17.36 -48.71
CA GLU A 3 1.57 18.62 -48.90
C GLU A 3 0.48 18.87 -47.84
N PRO A 4 -0.40 17.91 -47.49
CA PRO A 4 -1.37 18.10 -46.40
C PRO A 4 -0.72 18.45 -45.06
N CYS A 5 0.41 17.82 -44.72
CA CYS A 5 1.15 18.13 -43.50
C CYS A 5 1.68 19.57 -43.48
N ARG A 6 2.20 20.09 -44.61
CA ARG A 6 2.66 21.48 -44.71
C ARG A 6 1.51 22.46 -44.52
N GLN A 7 0.37 22.20 -45.18
CA GLN A 7 -0.83 23.03 -45.05
C GLN A 7 -1.38 23.04 -43.62
N ARG A 8 -1.44 21.87 -42.96
CA ARG A 8 -1.85 21.78 -41.56
C ARG A 8 -0.87 22.53 -40.65
N GLN A 9 0.44 22.32 -40.82
CA GLN A 9 1.46 22.97 -39.99
C GLN A 9 1.37 24.50 -40.05
N ALA A 10 1.08 25.07 -41.23
CA ALA A 10 0.90 26.52 -41.39
C ALA A 10 -0.31 27.08 -40.62
N LYS A 11 -1.36 26.27 -40.40
CA LYS A 11 -2.55 26.64 -39.62
C LYS A 11 -2.38 26.45 -38.11
N LEU A 12 -1.41 25.66 -37.66
CA LEU A 12 -1.23 25.35 -36.24
C LEU A 12 -0.62 26.54 -35.48
N VAL A 13 -1.21 26.85 -34.33
CA VAL A 13 -0.71 27.85 -33.37
C VAL A 13 -0.39 27.10 -32.08
N GLU A 14 0.61 27.57 -31.34
CA GLU A 14 0.92 27.01 -30.02
C GLU A 14 -0.28 27.18 -29.09
N ARG A 15 -0.58 26.13 -28.32
CA ARG A 15 -1.74 26.10 -27.43
C ARG A 15 -1.31 25.67 -26.05
N GLU A 16 -1.83 26.34 -25.03
CA GLU A 16 -1.66 25.92 -23.65
C GLU A 16 -2.73 24.88 -23.29
N THR A 17 -2.31 23.81 -22.63
CA THR A 17 -3.21 22.79 -22.09
C THR A 17 -2.86 22.49 -20.64
N GLY A 18 -3.79 21.95 -19.86
CA GLY A 18 -3.53 21.54 -18.49
C GLY A 18 -2.54 20.37 -18.41
N CYS A 19 -1.74 20.33 -17.35
CA CYS A 19 -0.85 19.22 -17.04
C CYS A 19 -1.63 17.88 -16.97
N ARG A 20 -1.07 16.81 -17.55
CA ARG A 20 -1.64 15.45 -17.50
C ARG A 20 -1.80 14.89 -16.07
N VAL A 21 -1.00 15.38 -15.12
CA VAL A 21 -0.97 14.84 -13.75
C VAL A 21 -2.17 15.33 -12.97
N HIS A 22 -2.96 14.39 -12.44
CA HIS A 22 -4.12 14.72 -11.60
C HIS A 22 -3.69 15.56 -10.39
N GLY A 23 -4.42 16.64 -10.11
CA GLY A 23 -4.12 17.60 -9.04
C GLY A 23 -3.10 18.69 -9.38
N CYS A 24 -2.43 18.62 -10.54
CA CYS A 24 -1.52 19.68 -10.98
C CYS A 24 -2.30 20.77 -11.75
N THR A 25 -2.24 22.02 -11.28
CA THR A 25 -2.92 23.17 -11.89
C THR A 25 -2.08 23.90 -12.94
N ARG A 26 -0.84 23.45 -13.18
CA ARG A 26 0.07 24.09 -14.14
C ARG A 26 -0.34 23.77 -15.58
N THR A 27 -0.10 24.72 -16.47
CA THR A 27 -0.26 24.55 -17.91
C THR A 27 1.03 24.06 -18.56
N VAL A 28 0.89 23.49 -19.76
CA VAL A 28 1.98 23.09 -20.65
C VAL A 28 1.69 23.60 -22.05
N THR A 29 2.68 24.24 -22.66
CA THR A 29 2.60 24.70 -24.05
C THR A 29 2.83 23.52 -24.97
N ILE A 30 1.86 23.26 -25.85
CA ILE A 30 1.98 22.26 -26.90
C ILE A 30 2.43 22.97 -28.18
N ASP A 31 3.66 22.68 -28.58
CA ASP A 31 4.28 23.20 -29.79
C ASP A 31 3.57 22.69 -31.07
N ARG A 32 3.76 23.41 -32.18
CA ARG A 32 3.12 23.10 -33.47
C ARG A 32 3.50 21.73 -34.00
N GLU A 33 4.73 21.27 -33.75
CA GLU A 33 5.21 19.98 -34.23
C GLU A 33 4.52 18.82 -33.51
N SER A 34 4.35 18.95 -32.20
CA SER A 34 3.61 17.99 -31.37
C SER A 34 2.13 17.92 -31.75
N GLN A 35 1.51 19.05 -32.07
CA GLN A 35 0.14 19.09 -32.60
C GLN A 35 0.06 18.43 -33.98
N LEU A 36 1.04 18.67 -34.86
CA LEU A 36 1.11 18.05 -36.18
C LEU A 36 1.28 16.52 -36.07
N ARG A 37 2.13 16.04 -35.16
CA ARG A 37 2.30 14.61 -34.88
C ARG A 37 1.02 13.97 -34.38
N ALA A 38 0.28 14.63 -33.48
CA ALA A 38 -1.01 14.15 -32.99
C ALA A 38 -2.07 14.09 -34.12
N TRP A 39 -2.09 15.08 -35.02
CA TRP A 39 -2.96 15.07 -36.19
C TRP A 39 -2.58 13.98 -37.20
N ALA A 40 -1.29 13.81 -37.50
CA ALA A 40 -0.81 12.79 -38.43
C ALA A 40 -1.11 11.37 -37.92
N ALA A 41 -1.13 11.15 -36.60
CA ALA A 41 -1.48 9.86 -36.00
C ALA A 41 -2.94 9.43 -36.25
N LEU A 42 -3.83 10.37 -36.66
CA LEU A 42 -5.20 10.04 -37.05
C LEU A 42 -5.29 9.40 -38.44
N GLY A 43 -4.24 9.49 -39.26
CA GLY A 43 -4.21 8.93 -40.61
C GLY A 43 -5.14 9.62 -41.61
N THR A 44 -5.62 10.83 -41.30
CA THR A 44 -6.49 11.62 -42.19
C THR A 44 -5.66 12.58 -43.05
N ASP A 45 -6.10 12.79 -44.29
CA ASP A 45 -5.61 13.82 -45.21
C ASP A 45 -6.41 15.13 -45.13
N ASN A 46 -7.52 15.13 -44.38
CA ASN A 46 -8.39 16.28 -44.21
C ASN A 46 -7.76 17.30 -43.24
N VAL A 47 -7.32 18.43 -43.81
CA VAL A 47 -6.63 19.51 -43.10
C VAL A 47 -7.51 20.20 -42.06
N ASP A 48 -8.84 20.09 -42.15
CA ASP A 48 -9.77 20.78 -41.26
C ASP A 48 -10.21 19.93 -40.05
N VAL A 49 -9.82 18.64 -40.00
CA VAL A 49 -10.08 17.78 -38.83
C VAL A 49 -9.22 18.24 -37.64
N GLU A 50 -9.88 18.55 -36.53
CA GLU A 50 -9.23 18.92 -35.27
C GLU A 50 -8.78 17.67 -34.52
N ALA A 51 -7.48 17.54 -34.27
CA ALA A 51 -6.93 16.44 -33.50
C ALA A 51 -7.01 16.73 -31.99
N PRO A 52 -7.27 15.72 -31.15
CA PRO A 52 -7.20 15.89 -29.71
C PRO A 52 -5.78 16.27 -29.29
N LEU A 53 -5.66 17.33 -28.47
CA LEU A 53 -4.36 17.78 -28.00
C LEU A 53 -3.70 16.70 -27.13
N PRO A 54 -2.40 16.39 -27.35
CA PRO A 54 -1.71 15.38 -26.57
C PRO A 54 -1.58 15.81 -25.11
N LYS A 55 -2.00 14.95 -24.18
CA LYS A 55 -1.84 15.19 -22.74
C LYS A 55 -0.36 15.07 -22.36
N ARG A 56 0.28 16.16 -21.95
CA ARG A 56 1.69 16.19 -21.50
C ARG A 56 1.83 16.58 -20.03
N MET A 57 2.90 16.12 -19.40
CA MET A 57 3.29 16.60 -18.07
C MET A 57 3.95 17.97 -18.21
N CYS A 58 3.62 18.89 -17.30
CA CYS A 58 4.37 20.15 -17.20
C CYS A 58 5.83 19.89 -16.82
N GLU A 59 6.70 20.87 -17.07
CA GLU A 59 8.14 20.75 -16.83
C GLU A 59 8.48 20.42 -15.39
N VAL A 60 7.77 21.03 -14.43
CA VAL A 60 8.00 20.77 -12.99
C VAL A 60 7.69 19.32 -12.62
N CYS A 61 6.59 18.76 -13.12
CA CYS A 61 6.25 17.36 -12.85
C CYS A 61 7.24 16.40 -13.54
N ARG A 62 7.70 16.75 -14.74
CA ARG A 62 8.71 15.96 -15.46
C ARG A 62 10.04 15.94 -14.70
N GLU A 63 10.50 17.11 -14.24
CA GLU A 63 11.74 17.24 -13.49
C GLU A 63 11.66 16.55 -12.13
N PHE A 64 10.52 16.64 -11.44
CA PHE A 64 10.28 15.89 -10.21
C PHE A 64 10.50 14.38 -10.42
N CYS A 65 9.89 13.79 -11.46
CA CYS A 65 10.05 12.36 -11.75
C CYS A 65 11.48 11.98 -12.13
N ARG A 66 12.25 12.90 -12.71
CA ARG A 66 13.67 12.67 -13.04
C ARG A 66 14.56 12.68 -11.80
N LEU A 67 14.26 13.54 -10.84
CA LEU A 67 15.03 13.72 -9.62
C LEU A 67 14.65 12.74 -8.50
N HIS A 68 13.43 12.21 -8.51
CA HIS A 68 12.89 11.38 -7.44
C HIS A 68 12.55 9.98 -7.97
N PRO A 69 13.54 9.09 -8.12
CA PRO A 69 13.28 7.71 -8.52
C PRO A 69 12.51 6.95 -7.43
N ASP A 70 12.08 5.74 -7.77
CA ASP A 70 11.49 4.81 -6.82
C ASP A 70 12.48 4.53 -5.67
N ARG A 71 12.01 4.63 -4.43
CA ARG A 71 12.81 4.38 -3.23
C ARG A 71 12.15 3.38 -2.30
N GLU A 72 12.94 2.69 -1.49
CA GLU A 72 12.45 1.80 -0.44
C GLU A 72 12.20 2.58 0.85
N VAL A 73 10.99 2.42 1.41
CA VAL A 73 10.56 3.06 2.66
C VAL A 73 10.24 1.98 3.69
N ALA A 74 10.61 2.19 4.94
CA ALA A 74 10.36 1.23 6.01
C ALA A 74 8.86 0.95 6.21
N CYS A 75 8.53 -0.29 6.58
CA CYS A 75 7.18 -0.66 6.97
C CYS A 75 6.76 0.10 8.23
N GLY A 76 5.58 0.72 8.20
CA GLY A 76 5.01 1.43 9.35
C GLY A 76 4.60 0.53 10.52
N ARG A 77 4.83 -0.79 10.46
CA ARG A 77 4.54 -1.72 11.55
C ARG A 77 5.72 -1.74 12.54
N PRO A 78 5.50 -1.49 13.84
CA PRO A 78 6.56 -1.61 14.83
C PRO A 78 7.07 -3.06 14.88
N GLY A 79 8.39 -3.22 14.84
CA GLY A 79 9.06 -4.53 14.82
C GLY A 79 9.09 -5.23 13.45
N CYS A 80 8.62 -4.60 12.37
CA CYS A 80 8.81 -5.11 11.02
C CYS A 80 9.97 -4.37 10.33
N GLU A 81 11.04 -5.10 10.01
CA GLU A 81 12.24 -4.54 9.36
C GLU A 81 12.13 -4.48 7.82
N ARG A 82 10.99 -4.93 7.26
CA ARG A 82 10.78 -4.94 5.81
C ARG A 82 10.46 -3.54 5.30
N SER A 83 10.72 -3.31 4.02
CA SER A 83 10.38 -2.07 3.31
C SER A 83 9.28 -2.29 2.28
N TRP A 84 8.83 -1.19 1.70
CA TRP A 84 7.98 -1.16 0.52
C TRP A 84 8.46 -0.09 -0.45
N THR A 85 8.25 -0.33 -1.74
CA THR A 85 8.66 0.60 -2.79
C THR A 85 7.70 1.78 -2.88
N PHE A 86 8.18 2.97 -2.53
CA PHE A 86 7.47 4.21 -2.76
C PHE A 86 7.71 4.70 -4.19
N LYS A 87 6.79 4.33 -5.09
CA LYS A 87 6.89 4.66 -6.51
C LYS A 87 6.86 6.17 -6.78
N THR A 88 7.64 6.61 -7.75
CA THR A 88 7.80 8.01 -8.22
C THR A 88 6.44 8.70 -8.47
N GLY A 89 5.49 8.00 -9.09
CA GLY A 89 4.16 8.54 -9.34
C GLY A 89 3.37 8.85 -8.07
N ALA A 90 3.49 8.00 -7.04
CA ALA A 90 2.87 8.23 -5.74
C ALA A 90 3.59 9.34 -4.95
N GLN A 91 4.91 9.41 -5.07
CA GLN A 91 5.71 10.52 -4.52
C GLN A 91 5.27 11.87 -5.12
N LEU A 92 5.06 11.93 -6.44
CA LEU A 92 4.58 13.14 -7.12
C LEU A 92 3.18 13.56 -6.63
N GLN A 93 2.29 12.60 -6.40
CA GLN A 93 0.97 12.88 -5.82
C GLN A 93 1.06 13.42 -4.38
N ALA A 94 1.98 12.89 -3.57
CA ALA A 94 2.24 13.43 -2.23
C ALA A 94 2.78 14.87 -2.30
N PHE A 95 3.75 15.12 -3.18
CA PHE A 95 4.34 16.44 -3.42
C PHE A 95 3.28 17.48 -3.85
N LEU A 96 2.42 17.14 -4.81
CA LEU A 96 1.34 18.03 -5.25
C LEU A 96 0.31 18.31 -4.15
N ALA A 97 0.14 17.37 -3.22
CA ALA A 97 -0.71 17.54 -2.05
C ALA A 97 -0.01 18.24 -0.87
N GLY A 98 1.25 18.69 -1.03
CA GLY A 98 2.03 19.35 0.02
C GLY A 98 2.52 18.42 1.14
N ARG A 99 2.52 17.10 0.90
CA ARG A 99 3.04 16.10 1.84
C ARG A 99 4.46 15.69 1.44
N PHE A 100 5.42 16.08 2.26
CA PHE A 100 6.85 15.76 2.06
C PHE A 100 7.32 14.59 2.93
N GLU A 101 6.55 14.24 3.96
CA GLU A 101 6.86 13.11 4.82
C GLU A 101 6.43 11.79 4.19
N ASP A 102 7.21 10.74 4.43
CA ASP A 102 6.93 9.41 3.93
C ASP A 102 5.64 8.87 4.55
N PRO A 103 4.70 8.35 3.75
CA PRO A 103 3.44 7.87 4.30
C PRO A 103 3.69 6.61 5.13
N LEU A 104 3.08 6.56 6.31
CA LEU A 104 3.02 5.36 7.13
C LEU A 104 2.19 4.28 6.40
N ARG A 105 2.88 3.39 5.69
CA ARG A 105 2.30 2.26 4.97
C ARG A 105 2.95 0.96 5.37
N LEU A 106 2.18 -0.12 5.25
CA LEU A 106 2.67 -1.46 5.47
C LEU A 106 3.37 -2.02 4.22
N CYS A 107 4.35 -2.88 4.44
CA CYS A 107 4.90 -3.73 3.39
C CYS A 107 3.89 -4.78 2.91
N HIS A 108 4.11 -5.32 1.71
CA HIS A 108 3.23 -6.29 1.05
C HIS A 108 2.84 -7.44 1.97
N HIS A 109 3.82 -8.07 2.62
CA HIS A 109 3.56 -9.18 3.53
C HIS A 109 2.72 -8.78 4.74
N CYS A 110 2.89 -7.59 5.31
CA CYS A 110 2.08 -7.17 6.45
C CYS A 110 0.63 -6.84 6.03
N VAL A 111 0.40 -6.46 4.78
CA VAL A 111 -0.95 -6.33 4.22
C VAL A 111 -1.58 -7.70 4.03
N GLU A 112 -0.84 -8.67 3.47
CA GLU A 112 -1.33 -10.03 3.20
C GLU A 112 -1.63 -10.85 4.45
N THR A 113 -0.76 -10.80 5.47
CA THR A 113 -0.99 -11.55 6.72
C THR A 113 -2.17 -11.03 7.54
N GLY A 114 -2.84 -9.99 7.04
CA GLY A 114 -3.73 -9.17 7.82
C GLY A 114 -2.96 -8.45 8.92
N HIS A 115 -3.50 -7.33 9.35
CA HIS A 115 -3.12 -6.77 10.64
C HIS A 115 -3.66 -7.67 11.74
N GLN A 116 -3.19 -8.91 11.86
CA GLN A 116 -3.22 -9.59 13.15
C GLN A 116 -2.32 -8.72 14.03
N ARG A 117 -2.92 -7.67 14.60
CA ARG A 117 -2.45 -7.12 15.83
C ARG A 117 -2.19 -8.37 16.66
N VAL A 118 -0.95 -8.54 17.10
CA VAL A 118 -0.78 -9.15 18.39
C VAL A 118 -1.48 -8.14 19.29
N ALA A 119 -2.82 -8.24 19.37
CA ALA A 119 -3.51 -7.75 20.53
C ALA A 119 -2.72 -8.46 21.62
N GLU A 120 -2.05 -7.67 22.47
CA GLU A 120 -1.71 -8.21 23.77
C GLU A 120 -2.94 -9.00 24.23
N PRO A 121 -2.78 -10.23 24.73
CA PRO A 121 -3.91 -11.07 25.05
C PRO A 121 -4.75 -10.38 26.12
N VAL A 122 -5.66 -9.51 25.69
CA VAL A 122 -6.72 -8.95 26.49
C VAL A 122 -7.62 -10.15 26.66
N VAL A 123 -7.41 -10.84 27.77
CA VAL A 123 -8.26 -11.93 28.23
C VAL A 123 -9.71 -11.50 27.99
N ALA A 124 -10.49 -12.30 27.28
CA ALA A 124 -11.86 -11.95 26.94
C ALA A 124 -12.62 -11.53 28.22
N GLY A 125 -13.12 -10.30 28.26
CA GLY A 125 -13.77 -9.72 29.43
C GLY A 125 -12.86 -8.91 30.37
N ALA A 126 -11.58 -8.70 30.03
CA ALA A 126 -10.70 -7.85 30.83
C ALA A 126 -11.06 -6.36 30.68
N GLU A 127 -11.32 -5.68 31.80
CA GLU A 127 -11.62 -4.25 31.85
C GLU A 127 -10.35 -3.44 32.14
N THR A 128 -10.19 -2.30 31.48
CA THR A 128 -9.07 -1.38 31.73
C THR A 128 -9.40 -0.51 32.95
N MET A 129 -8.60 -0.65 34.01
CA MET A 129 -8.77 0.07 35.27
C MET A 129 -7.65 1.11 35.47
N PRO A 130 -7.97 2.34 35.91
CA PRO A 130 -6.96 3.32 36.27
C PRO A 130 -6.24 2.94 37.58
N CYS A 131 -4.99 3.40 37.74
CA CYS A 131 -4.23 3.25 38.97
C CYS A 131 -4.88 4.05 40.11
N ILE A 132 -4.98 3.44 41.30
CA ILE A 132 -5.53 4.10 42.50
C ILE A 132 -4.59 5.15 43.12
N VAL A 133 -3.30 5.18 42.73
CA VAL A 133 -2.34 6.15 43.27
C VAL A 133 -2.67 7.55 42.76
N PRO A 134 -2.85 8.55 43.65
CA PRO A 134 -3.07 9.93 43.23
C PRO A 134 -1.96 10.40 42.28
N LEU A 135 -2.34 11.04 41.18
CA LEU A 135 -1.44 11.56 40.14
C LEU A 135 -0.68 10.49 39.34
N CYS A 136 -1.09 9.22 39.40
CA CYS A 136 -0.57 8.18 38.52
C CYS A 136 -1.50 7.94 37.34
N ASP A 137 -1.03 8.24 36.13
CA ASP A 137 -1.76 7.96 34.88
C ASP A 137 -1.60 6.50 34.39
N GLY A 138 -1.13 5.61 35.27
CA GLY A 138 -0.96 4.20 34.93
C GLY A 138 -2.31 3.49 34.81
N ILE A 139 -2.39 2.52 33.91
CA ILE A 139 -3.54 1.61 33.78
C ILE A 139 -3.12 0.18 34.13
N TRP A 140 -4.09 -0.63 34.54
CA TRP A 140 -3.95 -2.07 34.73
C TRP A 140 -5.20 -2.77 34.23
N HIS A 141 -5.12 -4.07 33.98
CA HIS A 141 -6.22 -4.82 33.36
C HIS A 141 -6.84 -5.77 34.40
N TYR A 142 -8.14 -5.64 34.63
CA TYR A 142 -8.92 -6.48 35.53
C TYR A 142 -9.55 -7.62 34.74
N ALA A 143 -9.13 -8.87 34.97
CA ALA A 143 -9.85 -10.03 34.47
C ALA A 143 -10.98 -10.40 35.44
N PRO A 144 -12.17 -10.82 34.97
CA PRO A 144 -13.29 -11.20 35.84
C PRO A 144 -12.99 -12.33 36.83
N SER A 145 -11.94 -13.13 36.57
CA SER A 145 -11.45 -14.18 37.47
C SER A 145 -10.59 -13.66 38.63
N MET A 146 -10.19 -12.39 38.62
CA MET A 146 -9.43 -11.77 39.71
C MET A 146 -10.39 -11.29 40.81
N SER A 147 -10.03 -11.50 42.07
CA SER A 147 -10.71 -10.87 43.21
C SER A 147 -9.99 -9.57 43.58
N ILE A 148 -10.74 -8.48 43.69
CA ILE A 148 -10.22 -7.22 44.23
C ILE A 148 -10.69 -7.14 45.68
N GLY A 149 -9.75 -7.00 46.62
CA GLY A 149 -10.09 -6.78 48.03
C GLY A 149 -10.93 -5.49 48.21
N PRO A 150 -11.76 -5.42 49.27
CA PRO A 150 -12.39 -4.17 49.68
C PRO A 150 -11.32 -3.11 49.95
N ALA A 151 -11.60 -1.86 49.59
CA ALA A 151 -10.75 -0.74 49.98
C ALA A 151 -11.30 -0.22 51.31
N ASP A 152 -10.60 -0.49 52.41
CA ASP A 152 -10.87 0.16 53.69
C ASP A 152 -10.41 1.63 53.63
N ASP A 153 -11.16 2.53 54.28
CA ASP A 153 -10.92 3.97 54.23
C ASP A 153 -9.48 4.32 54.69
N GLY A 154 -8.62 4.63 53.73
CA GLY A 154 -7.24 5.09 53.96
C GLY A 154 -6.15 4.17 53.43
N ASP A 155 -6.46 2.91 53.10
CA ASP A 155 -5.48 1.98 52.53
C ASP A 155 -5.53 1.97 51.00
N LEU A 156 -4.35 1.93 50.37
CA LEU A 156 -4.18 1.83 48.92
C LEU A 156 -3.87 0.37 48.55
N PRO A 157 -4.90 -0.46 48.25
CA PRO A 157 -4.70 -1.87 47.96
C PRO A 157 -3.82 -2.07 46.73
N LEU A 158 -2.80 -2.93 46.86
CA LEU A 158 -1.84 -3.27 45.81
C LEU A 158 -2.52 -3.81 44.53
N ASP A 159 -3.70 -4.41 44.67
CA ASP A 159 -4.46 -5.00 43.56
C ASP A 159 -5.17 -3.98 42.67
N ARG A 160 -5.21 -2.70 43.09
CA ARG A 160 -5.74 -1.58 42.29
C ARG A 160 -4.66 -0.63 41.77
N MET A 161 -3.39 -1.02 41.90
CA MET A 161 -2.24 -0.24 41.43
C MET A 161 -1.76 -0.77 40.08
N CYS A 162 -1.22 0.12 39.25
CA CYS A 162 -0.46 -0.28 38.06
C CYS A 162 0.82 -1.01 38.45
N ASP A 163 1.40 -1.79 37.53
CA ASP A 163 2.59 -2.60 37.82
C ASP A 163 3.80 -1.78 38.30
N ARG A 164 3.92 -0.54 37.82
CA ARG A 164 4.96 0.40 38.27
C ARG A 164 4.82 0.71 39.77
N CYS A 165 3.67 1.22 40.20
CA CYS A 165 3.46 1.60 41.60
C CYS A 165 3.42 0.39 42.54
N ARG A 166 3.05 -0.79 42.03
CA ARG A 166 3.12 -2.05 42.77
C ARG A 166 4.57 -2.46 43.05
N THR A 167 5.44 -2.37 42.03
CA THR A 167 6.89 -2.64 42.15
C THR A 167 7.58 -1.65 43.09
N GLU A 168 7.26 -0.36 43.00
CA GLU A 168 7.79 0.69 43.89
C GLU A 168 7.47 0.44 45.37
N ARG A 169 6.36 -0.27 45.66
CA ARG A 169 5.96 -0.66 47.01
C ARG A 169 6.43 -2.06 47.41
N GLY A 170 7.35 -2.66 46.66
CA GLY A 170 7.96 -3.95 46.98
C GLY A 170 7.09 -5.17 46.64
N ALA A 171 5.98 -4.99 45.92
CA ALA A 171 5.18 -6.10 45.42
C ALA A 171 5.60 -6.45 43.99
N GLY A 172 5.76 -7.74 43.68
CA GLY A 172 6.11 -8.18 42.33
C GLY A 172 5.04 -7.83 41.30
N ALA A 173 5.42 -7.59 40.04
CA ALA A 173 4.50 -7.32 38.93
C ALA A 173 3.37 -8.37 38.86
N ARG A 174 2.17 -7.97 38.40
CA ARG A 174 1.05 -8.89 38.28
C ARG A 174 1.43 -9.99 37.29
N GLN A 175 1.46 -11.24 37.75
CA GLN A 175 1.60 -12.37 36.84
C GLN A 175 0.36 -12.38 35.95
N GLN A 176 0.54 -12.13 34.65
CA GLN A 176 -0.56 -12.27 33.71
C GLN A 176 -1.06 -13.71 33.82
N PRO A 177 -2.38 -13.94 33.92
CA PRO A 177 -2.90 -15.29 33.87
C PRO A 177 -2.45 -15.89 32.54
N VAL A 178 -1.51 -16.84 32.61
CA VAL A 178 -1.14 -17.65 31.46
C VAL A 178 -2.42 -18.37 31.07
N ALA A 179 -2.93 -18.10 29.88
CA ALA A 179 -4.08 -18.81 29.35
C ALA A 179 -3.72 -20.30 29.37
N THR A 180 -4.22 -21.04 30.36
CA THR A 180 -4.11 -22.49 30.36
C THR A 180 -4.92 -22.97 29.17
N PRO A 181 -4.31 -23.67 28.20
CA PRO A 181 -5.06 -24.25 27.10
C PRO A 181 -6.07 -25.22 27.73
N HIS A 182 -7.36 -24.92 27.56
CA HIS A 182 -8.41 -25.86 27.91
C HIS A 182 -8.28 -27.06 26.98
N ASP A 183 -7.75 -28.16 27.53
CA ASP A 183 -7.79 -29.49 26.95
C ASP A 183 -9.25 -29.99 27.05
N GLU A 184 -10.06 -29.66 26.04
CA GLU A 184 -11.36 -30.30 25.85
C GLU A 184 -11.16 -31.66 25.18
N THR A 185 -10.76 -32.64 25.99
CA THR A 185 -10.94 -34.06 25.68
C THR A 185 -12.14 -34.58 26.46
N THR A 186 -13.31 -34.68 25.83
CA THR A 186 -14.21 -35.83 26.04
C THR A 186 -14.99 -36.14 24.78
N ALA A 187 -14.81 -37.38 24.32
CA ALA A 187 -15.63 -38.05 23.34
C ALA A 187 -17.03 -38.29 23.88
N ASP A 188 -18.05 -38.20 23.02
CA ASP A 188 -19.09 -39.23 22.99
C ASP A 188 -19.68 -39.36 21.59
N ALA A 189 -19.72 -40.61 21.11
CA ALA A 189 -20.26 -41.02 19.83
C ALA A 189 -21.37 -42.02 20.12
N SER A 190 -22.59 -41.73 19.67
CA SER A 190 -23.71 -42.63 19.30
C SER A 190 -25.04 -41.90 19.52
N ALA A 191 -26.15 -42.10 18.81
CA ALA A 191 -26.50 -42.70 17.53
C ALA A 191 -27.93 -42.22 17.21
N ALA A 192 -28.26 -42.16 15.91
CA ALA A 192 -29.59 -42.22 15.27
C ALA A 192 -30.72 -41.26 15.76
N ASP A 193 -31.27 -40.48 14.82
CA ASP A 193 -32.63 -40.75 14.35
C ASP A 193 -32.90 -40.11 12.98
N ASP A 194 -33.65 -40.86 12.19
CA ASP A 194 -34.24 -40.52 10.90
C ASP A 194 -35.23 -39.34 11.05
N ILE A 195 -35.35 -38.51 10.01
CA ILE A 195 -36.64 -38.03 9.45
C ILE A 195 -36.31 -37.39 8.11
N ALA A 196 -36.79 -38.05 7.07
CA ALA A 196 -36.99 -37.48 5.74
C ALA A 196 -38.20 -36.55 5.79
N GLU A 197 -38.08 -35.33 5.25
CA GLU A 197 -39.22 -34.60 4.73
C GLU A 197 -38.79 -33.63 3.62
N ASP A 198 -39.29 -33.94 2.43
CA ASP A 198 -39.50 -33.12 1.24
C ASP A 198 -39.62 -31.62 1.50
N HIS A 199 -38.79 -30.81 0.83
CA HIS A 199 -39.19 -29.47 0.39
C HIS A 199 -38.52 -29.08 -0.93
N GLU A 200 -39.31 -29.32 -1.98
CA GLU A 200 -39.56 -28.53 -3.19
C GLU A 200 -38.70 -27.27 -3.45
N ALA A 201 -38.20 -27.19 -4.69
CA ALA A 201 -37.36 -26.15 -5.27
C ALA A 201 -37.95 -24.71 -5.22
N PRO A 202 -37.10 -23.70 -5.43
CA PRO A 202 -37.20 -23.05 -6.74
C PRO A 202 -35.85 -22.81 -7.43
N LEU A 203 -35.89 -23.10 -8.73
CA LEU A 203 -34.90 -22.81 -9.75
C LEU A 203 -34.61 -21.32 -9.80
N VAL A 204 -33.38 -20.92 -9.50
CA VAL A 204 -32.82 -19.64 -9.92
C VAL A 204 -31.77 -19.87 -11.00
N ASP A 205 -32.11 -19.35 -12.16
CA ASP A 205 -31.41 -19.33 -13.43
C ASP A 205 -29.98 -18.79 -13.25
N ARG A 206 -29.01 -19.71 -13.23
CA ARG A 206 -27.59 -19.39 -13.20
C ARG A 206 -27.12 -19.31 -14.65
N SER A 207 -27.34 -18.15 -15.27
CA SER A 207 -26.82 -17.84 -16.59
C SER A 207 -25.32 -18.13 -16.65
N THR A 208 -25.00 -19.09 -17.52
CA THR A 208 -23.70 -19.43 -18.03
C THR A 208 -23.12 -18.23 -18.78
N ASN A 209 -22.16 -17.55 -18.16
CA ASN A 209 -21.28 -16.65 -18.90
C ASN A 209 -20.05 -17.46 -19.27
N GLU A 210 -20.17 -18.19 -20.37
CA GLU A 210 -19.06 -18.81 -21.08
C GLU A 210 -18.20 -17.67 -21.64
N HIS A 211 -17.11 -17.34 -20.96
CA HIS A 211 -16.09 -16.47 -21.50
C HIS A 211 -15.14 -17.34 -22.28
N GLU A 212 -15.26 -17.28 -23.61
CA GLU A 212 -14.45 -18.00 -24.56
C GLU A 212 -12.96 -17.72 -24.34
N ASP A 213 -12.21 -18.78 -24.03
CA ASP A 213 -10.76 -18.86 -24.11
C ASP A 213 -10.29 -18.50 -25.53
N GLY A 214 -9.93 -17.22 -25.70
CA GLY A 214 -9.22 -16.76 -26.90
C GLY A 214 -7.78 -17.30 -26.91
N PRO A 215 -7.30 -17.88 -28.03
CA PRO A 215 -5.94 -18.36 -28.12
C PRO A 215 -4.94 -17.21 -28.01
N ASN A 216 -4.05 -17.34 -27.03
CA ASN A 216 -2.89 -16.51 -26.77
C ASN A 216 -2.01 -16.39 -28.03
N PRO A 217 -1.84 -15.20 -28.65
CA PRO A 217 -0.93 -15.03 -29.75
C PRO A 217 0.52 -15.11 -29.25
N SER A 218 1.17 -16.16 -29.74
CA SER A 218 2.60 -16.43 -29.76
C SER A 218 3.50 -15.20 -29.57
N ASP A 219 4.26 -15.29 -28.49
CA ASP A 219 5.50 -14.61 -28.19
C ASP A 219 6.48 -14.64 -29.38
N PRO A 220 6.86 -13.51 -29.99
CA PRO A 220 7.96 -13.47 -30.93
C PRO A 220 9.28 -13.38 -30.16
N SER A 221 9.92 -14.54 -30.03
CA SER A 221 11.36 -14.79 -29.89
C SER A 221 12.25 -13.54 -29.84
N GLU A 222 12.75 -13.23 -28.64
CA GLU A 222 13.95 -12.41 -28.44
C GLU A 222 15.13 -13.00 -29.23
N PRO A 223 15.80 -12.23 -30.12
CA PRO A 223 17.09 -12.62 -30.64
C PRO A 223 18.17 -12.35 -29.58
N SER A 224 18.79 -13.44 -29.12
CA SER A 224 20.00 -13.44 -28.30
C SER A 224 21.10 -12.57 -28.91
N GLU A 225 21.49 -11.50 -28.22
CA GLU A 225 22.68 -10.73 -28.58
C GLU A 225 23.96 -11.54 -28.25
N PRO A 226 24.91 -11.66 -29.20
CA PRO A 226 26.18 -12.32 -28.94
C PRO A 226 27.10 -11.41 -28.11
N SER A 227 27.49 -11.96 -26.97
CA SER A 227 28.65 -11.55 -26.17
C SER A 227 29.90 -11.42 -27.06
N GLN A 228 30.36 -10.20 -27.27
CA GLN A 228 31.69 -9.92 -27.81
C GLN A 228 32.61 -9.51 -26.67
N ASN A 229 33.45 -10.47 -26.29
CA ASN A 229 34.69 -10.24 -25.59
C ASN A 229 35.62 -9.42 -26.48
N ASP A 230 36.10 -8.27 -26.00
CA ASP A 230 37.34 -7.67 -26.46
C ASP A 230 38.35 -7.65 -25.30
N PRO A 231 39.47 -8.37 -25.40
CA PRO A 231 40.62 -8.23 -24.52
C PRO A 231 41.63 -7.20 -25.05
N ASP A 232 42.51 -6.77 -24.14
CA ASP A 232 43.83 -6.14 -24.37
C ASP A 232 43.84 -4.69 -24.91
N ALA A 233 44.17 -3.73 -24.04
CA ALA A 233 45.54 -3.28 -23.75
C ALA A 233 46.17 -2.46 -24.88
N SER A 234 46.34 -1.16 -24.64
CA SER A 234 47.52 -0.43 -25.07
C SER A 234 47.72 0.80 -24.19
N ALA A 235 48.85 0.78 -23.50
CA ALA A 235 49.40 1.84 -22.70
C ALA A 235 49.68 3.09 -23.54
N ILE A 236 49.33 4.26 -23.01
CA ILE A 236 49.97 5.53 -23.38
C ILE A 236 50.17 6.31 -22.08
N VAL A 237 51.31 6.07 -21.44
CA VAL A 237 51.88 6.99 -20.45
C VAL A 237 53.00 7.71 -21.20
N GLY A 238 52.69 8.92 -21.65
CA GLY A 238 53.68 9.84 -22.20
C GLY A 238 54.27 10.66 -21.07
N ASP A 239 55.53 10.40 -20.79
CA ASP A 239 56.49 11.26 -20.10
C ASP A 239 57.02 12.25 -21.17
N ASP A 240 56.85 13.56 -21.00
CA ASP A 240 57.75 14.59 -21.58
C ASP A 240 57.48 15.99 -20.98
N GLU A 241 58.52 16.51 -20.31
CA GLU A 241 58.91 17.89 -19.96
C GLU A 241 57.90 18.97 -19.49
#